data_AF-A0A9D4JES9-F1
#
_entry.id   AF-A0A9D4JES9-F1
#
_cell.length_a   1.000
_cell.length_b   1.000
_cell.length_c   1.000
_cell.angle_alpha   90.00
_cell.angle_beta   90.00
_cell.angle_gamma   90.00
#
_symmetry.space_group_name_H-M   'P 1'
#
loop_
_entity.id
_entity.type
_entity.pdbx_description
1 polymer ?
#
loop_
_entity_poly.entity_id
_entity_poly.type
_entity_poly.pdbx_seq_one_letter_code
_entity_poly.pdbx_strand_id
1 'polypeptide(L)'
;MLAGLFLSLASHLLLTFTFVEPYACTVLLGLGYSLVVTTWQPLVTYVIAPNHLGTAFGIAFTINSVCQAVNAYITGYIVDNMGYFVLEVFFIMFTTCKYLHII
;
A
#
# COMPACT_ATOMS: atom_id res chain seq x y z
N MET A 1 5.72 0.63 10.93
CA MET A 1 4.36 0.92 10.40
C MET A 1 4.07 2.41 10.20
N LEU A 2 3.98 3.25 11.26
CA LEU A 2 3.62 4.68 11.11
C LEU A 2 4.55 5.45 10.16
N ALA A 3 5.86 5.27 10.30
CA ALA A 3 6.85 5.86 9.39
C ALA A 3 6.65 5.46 7.92
N GLY A 4 6.28 4.20 7.66
CA GLY A 4 5.99 3.72 6.29
C GLY A 4 4.76 4.40 5.68
N LEU A 5 3.69 4.58 6.48
CA LEU A 5 2.49 5.31 6.07
C LEU A 5 2.80 6.78 5.73
N PHE A 6 3.62 7.45 6.55
CA PHE A 6 4.08 8.81 6.27
C PHE A 6 4.89 8.91 4.99
N LEU A 7 5.84 7.99 4.76
CA LEU A 7 6.66 7.97 3.54
C LEU A 7 5.79 7.74 2.29
N SER A 8 4.83 6.82 2.35
CA SER A 8 3.91 6.58 1.24
C SER A 8 3.01 7.80 0.95
N LEU A 9 2.49 8.46 1.98
CA LEU A 9 1.69 9.68 1.81
C LEU A 9 2.52 10.82 1.21
N ALA A 10 3.73 11.04 1.72
CA ALA A 10 4.65 12.04 1.17
C ALA A 10 5.00 11.75 -0.30
N SER A 11 5.19 10.48 -0.67
CA SER A 11 5.50 10.08 -2.05
C SER A 11 4.34 10.37 -3.01
N HIS A 12 3.10 10.08 -2.62
CA HIS A 12 1.93 10.39 -3.46
C HIS A 12 1.63 11.91 -3.54
N LEU A 13 1.84 12.65 -2.46
CA LEU A 13 1.75 14.12 -2.48
C LEU A 13 2.80 14.73 -3.42
N LEU A 14 4.03 14.22 -3.38
CA LEU A 14 5.09 14.63 -4.30
C LEU A 14 4.75 14.28 -5.75
N LEU A 15 4.16 13.12 -6.02
CA LEU A 15 3.73 12.72 -7.37
C LEU A 15 2.59 13.58 -7.92
N THR A 16 1.69 14.04 -7.06
CA THR A 16 0.50 14.80 -7.45
C THR A 16 0.79 16.27 -7.70
N PHE A 17 1.66 16.88 -6.89
CA PHE A 17 1.91 18.33 -6.92
C PHE A 17 3.21 18.74 -7.57
N THR A 18 4.17 17.81 -7.72
CA THR A 18 5.49 18.10 -8.27
C THR A 18 5.70 17.25 -9.50
N PHE A 19 5.90 17.88 -10.67
CA PHE A 19 6.37 17.23 -11.91
C PHE A 19 7.84 16.75 -11.80
N VAL A 20 8.26 16.35 -10.60
CA VAL A 20 9.58 15.77 -10.34
C VAL A 20 9.66 14.43 -11.03
N GLU A 21 10.85 14.09 -11.53
CA GLU A 21 11.09 12.83 -12.24
C GLU A 21 10.60 11.63 -11.39
N PRO A 22 9.76 10.74 -11.96
CA PRO A 22 9.04 9.71 -11.21
C PRO A 22 9.96 8.69 -10.51
N TYR A 23 11.23 8.65 -10.88
CA TYR A 23 12.25 7.78 -10.29
C TYR A 23 12.48 8.04 -8.80
N ALA A 24 12.56 9.31 -8.37
CA ALA A 24 12.82 9.61 -6.97
C ALA A 24 11.63 9.22 -6.08
N CYS A 25 10.42 9.47 -6.57
CA CYS A 25 9.20 9.19 -5.82
C CYS A 25 8.88 7.69 -5.74
N THR A 26 9.18 6.91 -6.79
CA THR A 26 9.01 5.45 -6.77
C THR A 26 9.96 4.77 -5.81
N VAL A 27 11.20 5.29 -5.64
CA VAL A 27 12.13 4.81 -4.62
C VAL A 27 11.61 5.07 -3.20
N LEU A 28 11.12 6.29 -2.93
CA LEU A 28 10.53 6.64 -1.63
C LEU A 28 9.28 5.81 -1.30
N LEU A 29 8.42 5.59 -2.31
CA LEU A 29 7.24 4.75 -2.18
C LEU A 29 7.63 3.30 -1.86
N GLY A 30 8.66 2.77 -2.55
CA GLY A 30 9.20 1.43 -2.31
C GLY A 30 9.72 1.26 -0.89
N LEU A 31 10.47 2.24 -0.36
CA LEU A 31 10.94 2.23 1.02
C LEU A 31 9.80 2.23 2.03
N GLY A 32 8.78 3.06 1.81
CA GLY A 32 7.58 3.09 2.64
C GLY A 32 6.84 1.75 2.65
N TYR A 33 6.63 1.16 1.46
CA TYR A 33 5.93 -0.11 1.31
C TYR A 33 6.67 -1.28 1.98
N SER A 34 7.98 -1.38 1.83
CA SER A 34 8.78 -2.41 2.51
C SER A 34 8.63 -2.35 4.03
N LEU A 35 8.62 -1.16 4.63
CA LEU A 35 8.42 -0.99 6.07
C LEU A 35 7.01 -1.43 6.53
N VAL A 36 5.99 -1.21 5.70
CA VAL A 36 4.62 -1.63 6.01
C VAL A 36 4.49 -3.15 5.93
N VAL A 37 4.92 -3.75 4.82
CA VAL A 37 4.79 -5.20 4.57
C VAL A 37 5.56 -6.03 5.59
N THR A 38 6.79 -5.62 5.90
CA THR A 38 7.64 -6.30 6.88
C THR A 38 7.12 -6.16 8.32
N THR A 39 6.29 -5.15 8.62
CA THR A 39 5.62 -5.07 9.93
C THR A 39 4.36 -5.94 9.98
N TRP A 40 3.63 -6.04 8.87
CA TRP A 40 2.35 -6.77 8.79
C TRP A 40 2.51 -8.29 8.85
N GLN A 41 3.36 -8.86 8.01
CA GLN A 41 3.49 -10.31 7.88
C GLN A 41 3.91 -11.04 9.18
N PRO A 42 4.85 -10.51 10.00
CA PRO A 42 5.18 -11.13 11.28
C PRO A 42 4.11 -10.93 12.37
N LEU A 43 3.13 -10.05 12.18
CA LEU A 43 2.01 -9.92 13.13
C LEU A 43 1.17 -11.21 13.19
N VAL A 44 1.04 -11.91 12.05
CA VAL A 44 0.25 -13.15 11.92
C VAL A 44 0.87 -14.27 12.75
N THR A 45 2.19 -14.32 12.88
CA THR A 45 2.87 -15.35 13.69
C THR A 45 2.75 -15.13 15.18
N TYR A 46 2.52 -13.89 15.61
CA TYR A 46 2.32 -13.56 17.02
C TYR A 46 0.94 -13.98 17.54
N VAL A 47 -0.08 -13.96 16.66
CA VAL A 47 -1.48 -14.22 17.03
C VAL A 47 -1.84 -15.71 17.00
N ILE A 48 -1.12 -16.52 16.20
CA ILE A 48 -1.56 -17.87 15.82
C ILE A 48 -0.62 -18.93 16.40
N ALA A 49 -1.20 -20.01 16.90
CA ALA A 49 -0.46 -21.14 17.45
C ALA A 49 0.45 -21.81 16.40
N PRO A 50 1.64 -22.29 16.79
CA PRO A 50 2.70 -22.74 15.87
C PRO A 50 2.30 -23.94 15.01
N ASN A 51 1.36 -24.76 15.46
CA ASN A 51 0.84 -25.92 14.72
C ASN A 51 -0.01 -25.55 13.49
N HIS A 52 -0.61 -24.35 13.46
CA HIS A 52 -1.45 -23.89 12.34
C HIS A 52 -0.81 -22.75 11.54
N LEU A 53 0.47 -22.47 11.77
CA LEU A 53 1.19 -21.34 11.19
C LEU A 53 1.24 -21.39 9.66
N GLY A 54 1.46 -22.58 9.09
CA GLY A 54 1.54 -22.77 7.63
C GLY A 54 0.22 -22.48 6.93
N THR A 55 -0.90 -22.96 7.46
CA THR A 55 -2.24 -22.68 6.93
C THR A 55 -2.60 -21.21 7.08
N ALA A 56 -2.27 -20.60 8.22
CA ALA A 56 -2.51 -19.19 8.47
C ALA A 56 -1.76 -18.28 7.49
N PHE A 57 -0.48 -18.54 7.24
CA PHE A 57 0.28 -17.81 6.24
C PHE A 57 -0.29 -18.02 4.83
N GLY A 58 -0.66 -19.25 4.47
CA GLY A 58 -1.28 -19.54 3.18
C GLY A 58 -2.53 -18.69 2.93
N ILE A 59 -3.43 -18.61 3.90
CA ILE A 59 -4.64 -17.77 3.83
C ILE A 59 -4.27 -16.29 3.74
N ALA A 60 -3.36 -15.82 4.61
CA ALA A 60 -2.93 -14.42 4.64
C ALA A 60 -2.32 -13.97 3.30
N PHE A 61 -1.44 -14.77 2.70
CA PHE A 61 -0.84 -14.47 1.40
C PHE A 61 -1.87 -14.53 0.26
N THR A 62 -2.79 -15.49 0.30
CA THR A 62 -3.86 -15.62 -0.71
C THR A 62 -4.74 -14.38 -0.74
N ILE A 63 -5.18 -13.91 0.44
CA ILE A 63 -6.00 -12.71 0.56
C ILE A 63 -5.25 -11.47 0.04
N ASN A 64 -3.99 -11.30 0.44
CA ASN A 64 -3.18 -10.16 0.00
C ASN A 64 -3.00 -10.13 -1.53
N SER A 65 -2.74 -11.29 -2.16
CA SER A 65 -2.62 -11.40 -3.61
C SER A 65 -3.93 -11.08 -4.34
N VAL A 66 -5.08 -11.51 -3.80
CA VAL A 66 -6.41 -11.18 -4.36
C VAL A 66 -6.67 -9.68 -4.25
N CYS A 67 -6.43 -9.07 -3.09
CA CYS A 67 -6.58 -7.63 -2.91
C CYS A 67 -5.70 -6.84 -3.87
N GLN A 68 -4.45 -7.27 -4.09
CA GLN A 68 -3.55 -6.63 -5.02
C GLN A 68 -4.03 -6.76 -6.48
N ALA A 69 -4.56 -7.92 -6.87
CA ALA A 69 -5.15 -8.11 -8.19
C ALA A 69 -6.37 -7.21 -8.43
N VAL A 70 -7.26 -7.11 -7.43
CA VAL A 70 -8.43 -6.22 -7.48
C VAL A 70 -7.99 -4.76 -7.59
N ASN A 71 -6.99 -4.34 -6.81
CA ASN A 71 -6.49 -2.97 -6.86
C ASN A 71 -5.83 -2.64 -8.21
N ALA A 72 -5.11 -3.60 -8.82
CA ALA A 72 -4.53 -3.43 -10.14
C ALA A 72 -5.62 -3.24 -11.22
N TYR A 73 -6.72 -3.98 -11.14
CA TYR A 73 -7.86 -3.82 -12.05
C TYR A 73 -8.53 -2.44 -11.91
N ILE A 74 -8.81 -2.01 -10.68
CA ILE A 74 -9.42 -0.69 -10.41
C ILE A 74 -8.49 0.43 -10.89
N THR A 75 -7.20 0.32 -10.59
CA THR A 75 -6.19 1.30 -11.00
C THR A 75 -6.09 1.40 -12.53
N GLY A 76 -6.10 0.27 -13.23
CA GLY A 76 -6.15 0.21 -14.70
C GLY A 76 -7.40 0.92 -15.26
N TYR A 77 -8.56 0.63 -14.70
CA TYR A 77 -9.80 1.27 -15.13
C TYR A 77 -9.79 2.80 -14.90
N ILE A 78 -9.25 3.27 -13.77
CA ILE A 78 -9.17 4.70 -13.45
C ILE A 78 -8.20 5.42 -14.39
N VAL A 79 -7.01 4.86 -14.64
CA VAL A 79 -6.01 5.50 -15.50
C VAL A 79 -6.49 5.60 -16.95
N ASP A 80 -7.19 4.57 -17.44
CA ASP A 80 -7.68 4.52 -18.83
C ASP A 80 -8.82 5.51 -19.09
N ASN A 81 -9.69 5.78 -18.10
CA ASN A 81 -10.89 6.61 -18.30
C ASN A 81 -10.76 8.03 -17.72
N MET A 82 -10.01 8.21 -16.63
CA MET A 82 -9.96 9.47 -15.86
C MET A 82 -8.55 10.09 -15.80
N GLY A 83 -7.54 9.38 -16.32
CA GLY A 83 -6.16 9.84 -16.38
C GLY A 83 -5.40 9.70 -15.07
N TYR A 84 -4.10 10.00 -15.14
CA TYR A 84 -3.14 9.76 -14.07
C TYR A 84 -3.38 10.61 -12.81
N PHE A 85 -3.83 11.85 -12.97
CA PHE A 85 -4.06 12.75 -11.84
C PHE A 85 -5.17 12.23 -10.90
N VAL A 86 -6.25 11.68 -11.46
CA VAL A 86 -7.36 11.11 -10.67
C VAL A 86 -6.92 9.85 -9.93
N LEU A 87 -6.01 9.07 -10.52
CA LEU A 87 -5.43 7.90 -9.88
C LEU A 87 -4.62 8.26 -8.62
N GLU A 88 -3.78 9.29 -8.70
CA GLU A 88 -2.97 9.70 -7.54
C GLU A 88 -3.84 10.26 -6.41
N VAL A 89 -4.90 11.00 -6.74
CA VAL A 89 -5.87 11.46 -5.73
C VAL A 89 -6.60 10.29 -5.07
N PHE A 90 -6.93 9.24 -5.83
CA PHE A 90 -7.50 8.00 -5.28
C PHE A 90 -6.57 7.36 -4.24
N PHE A 91 -5.28 7.24 -4.54
CA PHE A 91 -4.30 6.70 -3.59
C PHE A 91 -4.12 7.58 -2.36
N ILE A 92 -4.05 8.92 -2.51
CA ILE A 92 -3.95 9.85 -1.36
C ILE A 92 -5.15 9.68 -0.43
N MET A 93 -6.37 9.68 -0.97
CA MET A 93 -7.59 9.54 -0.19
C MET A 93 -7.64 8.22 0.59
N PHE A 94 -7.18 7.14 -0.02
CA PHE A 94 -7.13 5.84 0.64
C PHE A 94 -6.08 5.81 1.77
N THR A 95 -4.90 6.38 1.54
CA THR A 95 -3.82 6.46 2.54
C THR A 95 -4.19 7.37 3.72
N THR A 96 -4.83 8.52 3.49
CA THR A 96 -5.23 9.44 4.57
C THR A 96 -6.37 8.87 5.43
N CYS A 97 -7.34 8.20 4.83
CA CYS A 97 -8.41 7.52 5.56
C CYS A 97 -7.85 6.45 6.53
N LYS A 98 -6.85 5.67 6.08
CA LYS A 98 -6.15 4.72 6.93
C LYS A 98 -5.36 5.39 8.05
N TYR A 99 -4.71 6.51 7.77
CA TYR A 99 -3.98 7.28 8.77
C TYR A 99 -4.91 7.84 9.86
N LEU A 100 -6.09 8.35 9.49
CA LEU A 100 -7.07 8.90 10.44
C LEU A 100 -7.65 7.85 11.40
N HIS A 101 -7.89 6.63 10.96
CA HIS A 101 -8.40 5.56 11.83
C HIS A 101 -7.34 5.03 12.82
N ILE A 102 -6.06 5.34 12.61
CA ILE A 102 -4.97 4.89 13.49
C ILE A 102 -4.73 5.86 14.67
N ILE A 103 -5.23 7.11 14.57
CA ILE A 103 -5.13 8.16 15.60
C ILE A 103 -6.39 8.15 16.47
#